data_AF-A0AAW1HWU2-F1
#
_entry.id   AF-A0AAW1HWU2-F1
#
_cell.length_a   1.000
_cell.length_b   1.000
_cell.length_c   1.000
_cell.angle_alpha   90.00
_cell.angle_beta   90.00
_cell.angle_gamma   90.00
#
_symmetry.space_group_name_H-M   'P 1'
#
loop_
_entity.id
_entity.type
_entity.pdbx_description
1 polymer ?
#
loop_
_entity_poly.entity_id
_entity_poly.type
_entity_poly.pdbx_seq_one_letter_code
_entity_poly.pdbx_strand_id
1 'polypeptide(L)'
;MSDEKKTWQRPWYPKEIAENASNWSFAADLSLLKYLEIFSEDLLNQATTVDNNVNNLLNNLSKTSLSLDIARNKFLSLSNTQFIESRVYEDDETALPNDEKGEEEEPNKNNSEEINKNEMRLAALRGVEMINKYFDKVEVVDSDSEEDSDLTSFVLRPKDQYIDRPLPYVIGTEKWYKKLHVGLDDSSSESEHEKMSEKFSDTESESDLPITNRSQIERN
;
A
#
# COMPACT_ATOMS: atom_id res chain seq x y z
N MET A 1 -45.24 -3.81 -59.11
CA MET A 1 -45.44 -4.72 -57.97
C MET A 1 -44.10 -4.83 -57.28
N SER A 2 -43.72 -3.79 -56.53
CA SER A 2 -42.39 -3.73 -55.90
C SER A 2 -42.50 -4.40 -54.55
N ASP A 3 -41.76 -5.50 -54.37
CA ASP A 3 -41.47 -6.04 -53.06
C ASP A 3 -40.75 -4.96 -52.24
N GLU A 4 -41.52 -4.22 -51.44
CA GLU A 4 -41.03 -3.52 -50.26
C GLU A 4 -40.50 -4.59 -49.30
N LYS A 5 -39.27 -5.03 -49.54
CA LYS A 5 -38.52 -5.93 -48.67
C LYS A 5 -38.70 -5.44 -47.24
N LYS A 6 -39.39 -6.24 -46.41
CA LYS A 6 -39.69 -6.00 -44.99
C LYS A 6 -38.62 -5.13 -44.32
N THR A 7 -38.87 -3.83 -44.26
CA THR A 7 -37.92 -2.82 -43.75
C THR A 7 -37.62 -3.01 -42.26
N TRP A 8 -38.46 -3.80 -41.59
CA TRP A 8 -38.35 -4.21 -40.19
C TRP A 8 -37.45 -5.42 -39.94
N GLN A 9 -36.92 -6.08 -40.98
CA GLN A 9 -35.97 -7.20 -40.80
C GLN A 9 -34.52 -6.73 -40.60
N ARG A 10 -34.24 -5.45 -40.84
CA ARG A 10 -32.91 -4.85 -40.67
C ARG A 10 -32.94 -3.86 -39.50
N PRO A 11 -31.90 -3.81 -38.65
CA PRO A 11 -31.76 -2.73 -37.67
C PRO A 11 -31.57 -1.40 -38.38
N TRP A 12 -32.34 -0.39 -37.98
CA TRP A 12 -32.22 0.97 -38.51
C TRP A 12 -31.07 1.70 -37.82
N TYR A 13 -30.44 2.63 -38.54
CA TYR A 13 -29.46 3.52 -37.92
C TYR A 13 -30.15 4.64 -37.13
N PRO A 14 -29.49 5.20 -36.10
CA PRO A 14 -30.08 6.28 -35.28
C PRO A 14 -30.60 7.47 -36.10
N LYS A 15 -29.95 7.78 -37.23
CA LYS A 15 -30.38 8.84 -38.16
C LYS A 15 -31.68 8.50 -38.88
N GLU A 16 -31.84 7.24 -39.30
CA GLU A 16 -33.05 6.75 -39.97
C GLU A 16 -34.24 6.68 -38.99
N ILE A 17 -33.98 6.34 -37.72
CA ILE A 17 -34.99 6.38 -36.65
C ILE A 17 -35.46 7.82 -36.40
N ALA A 18 -34.53 8.78 -36.38
CA ALA A 18 -34.86 10.19 -36.17
C ALA A 18 -35.66 10.80 -37.34
N GLU A 19 -35.35 10.43 -38.58
CA GLU A 19 -36.08 10.89 -39.77
C GLU A 19 -37.51 10.32 -39.84
N ASN A 20 -37.72 9.08 -39.39
CA ASN A 20 -39.03 8.44 -39.40
C ASN A 20 -39.88 8.73 -38.14
N ALA A 21 -39.39 9.58 -37.22
CA ALA A 21 -40.07 9.94 -35.99
C ALA A 21 -41.42 10.63 -36.22
N SER A 22 -41.57 11.37 -37.33
CA SER A 22 -42.81 12.08 -37.67
C SER A 22 -43.95 11.15 -38.11
N ASN A 23 -43.64 9.96 -38.63
CA ASN A 23 -44.61 8.96 -39.11
C ASN A 23 -44.29 7.60 -38.48
N TRP A 24 -44.42 7.52 -37.15
CA TRP A 24 -44.08 6.32 -36.39
C TRP A 24 -45.01 5.15 -36.73
N SER A 25 -44.43 4.00 -37.09
CA SER A 25 -45.14 2.78 -37.46
C SER A 25 -44.71 1.62 -36.55
N PHE A 26 -45.53 0.57 -36.46
CA PHE A 26 -45.18 -0.67 -35.74
C PHE A 26 -43.87 -1.31 -36.26
N ALA A 27 -43.60 -1.16 -37.56
CA ALA A 27 -42.33 -1.58 -38.15
C ALA A 27 -41.13 -0.79 -37.61
N ALA A 28 -41.32 0.48 -37.27
CA ALA A 28 -40.29 1.33 -36.67
C ALA A 28 -39.98 0.89 -35.24
N ASP A 29 -41.00 0.52 -34.45
CA ASP A 29 -40.82 0.00 -33.10
C ASP A 29 -40.00 -1.31 -33.08
N LEU A 30 -40.33 -2.26 -33.97
CA LEU A 30 -39.55 -3.49 -34.12
C LEU A 30 -38.08 -3.22 -34.50
N SER A 31 -37.85 -2.24 -35.37
CA SER A 31 -36.50 -1.86 -35.79
C SER A 31 -35.68 -1.21 -34.65
N LEU A 32 -36.34 -0.39 -33.81
CA LEU A 32 -35.74 0.22 -32.63
C LEU A 32 -35.38 -0.84 -31.60
N LEU A 33 -36.27 -1.80 -31.35
CA LEU A 33 -35.99 -2.94 -30.47
C LEU A 33 -34.73 -3.68 -30.92
N LYS A 34 -34.62 -3.97 -32.22
CA LYS A 34 -33.43 -4.67 -32.74
C LYS A 34 -32.16 -3.82 -32.63
N TYR A 35 -32.27 -2.51 -32.82
CA TYR A 35 -31.16 -1.59 -32.59
C TYR A 35 -30.73 -1.59 -31.12
N LEU A 36 -31.67 -1.56 -30.17
CA LEU A 36 -31.39 -1.55 -28.74
C LEU A 36 -30.75 -2.87 -28.28
N GLU A 37 -31.19 -4.00 -28.84
CA GLU A 37 -30.56 -5.30 -28.63
C GLU A 37 -29.08 -5.28 -29.06
N ILE A 38 -28.80 -4.86 -30.29
CA ILE A 38 -27.42 -4.76 -30.82
C ILE A 38 -26.58 -3.75 -30.01
N PHE A 39 -27.18 -2.61 -29.64
CA PHE A 39 -26.51 -1.61 -28.82
C PHE A 39 -26.14 -2.16 -27.44
N SER A 40 -27.03 -2.94 -26.82
CA SER A 40 -26.75 -3.58 -25.53
C SER A 40 -25.65 -4.63 -25.63
N GLU A 41 -25.61 -5.40 -26.72
CA GLU A 41 -24.52 -6.34 -27.02
C GLU A 41 -23.18 -5.61 -27.22
N ASP A 42 -23.17 -4.51 -27.98
CA ASP A 42 -21.97 -3.70 -28.21
C ASP A 42 -21.47 -3.05 -26.92
N LEU A 43 -22.37 -2.52 -26.09
CA LEU A 43 -22.03 -1.97 -24.78
C LEU A 43 -21.41 -3.06 -23.88
N LEU A 44 -21.97 -4.27 -23.88
CA LEU A 44 -21.45 -5.39 -23.09
C LEU A 44 -20.08 -5.85 -23.61
N ASN A 45 -19.89 -5.90 -24.94
CA ASN A 45 -18.59 -6.19 -25.56
C ASN A 45 -17.55 -5.12 -25.24
N GLN A 46 -17.95 -3.85 -25.21
CA GLN A 46 -17.07 -2.75 -24.83
C GLN A 46 -16.71 -2.83 -23.34
N ALA A 47 -17.68 -3.13 -22.47
CA ALA A 47 -17.45 -3.29 -21.03
C ALA A 47 -16.47 -4.45 -20.75
N THR A 48 -16.66 -5.60 -21.39
CA THR A 48 -15.74 -6.74 -21.27
C THR A 48 -14.35 -6.44 -21.84
N THR A 49 -14.26 -5.65 -22.91
CA THR A 49 -12.98 -5.20 -23.46
C THR A 49 -12.24 -4.27 -22.48
N VAL A 50 -12.96 -3.34 -21.84
CA VAL A 50 -12.38 -2.47 -20.81
C VAL A 50 -11.94 -3.29 -19.60
N ASP A 51 -12.76 -4.23 -19.14
CA ASP A 51 -12.40 -5.14 -18.04
C ASP A 51 -11.11 -5.90 -18.32
N ASN A 52 -10.99 -6.50 -19.51
CA ASN A 52 -9.77 -7.17 -19.95
C ASN A 52 -8.56 -6.23 -19.99
N ASN A 53 -8.73 -4.99 -20.45
CA ASN A 53 -7.66 -4.00 -20.48
C ASN A 53 -7.20 -3.58 -19.07
N VAL A 54 -8.15 -3.41 -18.14
CA VAL A 54 -7.85 -3.11 -16.73
C VAL A 54 -7.11 -4.28 -16.08
N ASN A 55 -7.57 -5.51 -16.30
CA ASN A 55 -6.91 -6.71 -15.80
C ASN A 55 -5.48 -6.87 -16.36
N ASN A 56 -5.28 -6.56 -17.64
CA ASN A 56 -3.95 -6.55 -18.24
C ASN A 56 -3.04 -5.45 -17.66
N LEU A 57 -3.59 -4.26 -17.43
CA LEU A 57 -2.86 -3.16 -16.78
C LEU A 57 -2.45 -3.54 -15.36
N LEU A 58 -3.36 -4.13 -14.57
CA LEU A 58 -3.08 -4.58 -13.21
C LEU A 58 -1.96 -5.64 -13.21
N ASN A 59 -2.02 -6.61 -14.12
CA ASN A 59 -0.97 -7.62 -14.27
C ASN A 59 0.39 -6.98 -14.63
N ASN A 60 0.40 -6.01 -15.55
CA ASN A 60 1.63 -5.30 -15.91
C ASN A 60 2.18 -4.48 -14.74
N LEU A 61 1.31 -3.82 -13.96
CA LEU A 61 1.71 -3.11 -12.75
C LEU A 61 2.37 -4.07 -11.74
N SER A 62 1.77 -5.22 -11.49
CA SER A 62 2.34 -6.25 -10.62
C SER A 62 3.71 -6.73 -11.11
N LYS A 63 3.87 -6.97 -12.42
CA LYS A 63 5.17 -7.32 -13.01
C LYS A 63 6.21 -6.21 -12.82
N THR A 64 5.83 -4.95 -13.03
CA THR A 64 6.75 -3.82 -12.83
C THR A 64 7.12 -3.64 -11.36
N SER A 65 6.18 -3.85 -10.43
CA SER A 65 6.46 -3.83 -8.99
C SER A 65 7.48 -4.89 -8.60
N LEU A 66 7.26 -6.14 -9.05
CA LEU A 66 8.23 -7.20 -8.80
C LEU A 66 9.60 -6.88 -9.42
N SER A 67 9.63 -6.31 -10.62
CA SER A 67 10.88 -5.92 -11.25
C SER A 67 11.59 -4.80 -10.47
N LEU A 68 10.85 -3.86 -9.89
CA LEU A 68 11.38 -2.81 -9.01
C LEU A 68 11.94 -3.40 -7.72
N ASP A 69 11.23 -4.35 -7.09
CA ASP A 69 11.69 -5.02 -5.88
C ASP A 69 12.98 -5.82 -6.15
N ILE A 70 13.06 -6.50 -7.30
CA ILE A 70 14.29 -7.17 -7.74
C ILE A 70 15.42 -6.16 -7.93
N ALA A 71 15.16 -5.02 -8.59
CA ALA A 71 16.16 -3.97 -8.78
C ALA A 71 16.63 -3.37 -7.44
N ARG A 72 15.70 -3.15 -6.50
CA ARG A 72 15.99 -2.72 -5.13
C ARG A 72 16.87 -3.71 -4.39
N ASN A 73 16.54 -5.00 -4.47
CA ASN A 73 17.33 -6.06 -3.84
C ASN A 73 18.74 -6.15 -4.45
N LYS A 74 18.87 -5.98 -5.77
CA LYS A 74 20.19 -5.90 -6.43
C LYS A 74 21.00 -4.70 -5.97
N PHE A 75 20.38 -3.52 -5.84
CA PHE A 75 21.05 -2.32 -5.34
C PHE A 75 21.51 -2.49 -3.89
N LEU A 76 20.67 -3.05 -3.02
CA LEU A 76 21.02 -3.37 -1.63
C LEU A 76 22.16 -4.39 -1.53
N SER A 77 22.19 -5.39 -2.42
CA SER A 77 23.30 -6.34 -2.50
C SER A 77 24.60 -5.65 -2.91
N LEU A 78 24.56 -4.77 -3.93
CA LEU A 78 25.73 -4.02 -4.39
C LEU A 78 26.26 -3.05 -3.32
N SER A 79 25.39 -2.33 -2.60
CA SER A 79 25.80 -1.43 -1.52
C SER A 79 26.56 -2.16 -0.42
N ASN A 80 26.24 -3.44 -0.19
CA ASN A 80 26.93 -4.26 0.81
C ASN A 80 28.28 -4.82 0.31
N THR A 81 28.58 -4.72 -0.99
CA THR A 81 29.84 -5.21 -1.59
C THR A 81 30.82 -4.10 -1.93
N GLN A 82 30.41 -2.83 -1.86
CA GLN A 82 31.25 -1.70 -2.24
C GLN A 82 31.85 -1.05 -0.99
N PHE A 83 33.15 -1.27 -0.76
CA PHE A 83 33.90 -0.51 0.22
C PHE A 83 34.08 0.92 -0.30
N ILE A 84 33.45 1.90 0.36
CA ILE A 84 33.77 3.31 0.15
C ILE A 84 35.04 3.59 0.94
N GLU A 85 36.19 3.41 0.30
CA GLU A 85 37.45 3.92 0.85
C GLU A 85 37.49 5.43 0.60
N SER A 86 37.44 6.20 1.67
CA SER A 86 37.66 7.65 1.59
C SER A 86 39.17 7.89 1.41
N ARG A 87 39.64 7.98 0.16
CA ARG A 87 41.02 8.40 -0.13
C ARG A 87 41.16 9.90 0.15
N VAL A 88 41.71 10.24 1.31
CA VAL A 88 42.26 11.57 1.55
C VAL A 88 43.62 11.59 0.86
N TYR A 89 43.70 12.24 -0.30
CA TYR A 89 44.98 12.53 -0.92
C TYR A 89 45.65 13.62 -0.09
N GLU A 90 46.65 13.25 0.71
CA GLU A 90 47.67 14.22 1.11
C GLU A 90 48.54 14.44 -0.12
N ASP A 91 48.57 15.69 -0.57
CA ASP A 91 49.22 16.14 -1.81
C ASP A 91 50.75 16.16 -1.60
N ASP A 92 51.35 15.00 -1.33
CA ASP A 92 52.80 14.83 -1.25
C ASP A 92 53.30 14.20 -2.55
N GLU A 93 53.74 15.07 -3.46
CA GLU A 93 54.42 14.75 -4.71
C GLU A 93 55.77 14.04 -4.47
N THR A 94 55.80 12.77 -4.04
CA THR A 94 56.93 11.85 -4.28
C THR A 94 56.62 10.40 -3.89
N ALA A 95 55.88 9.67 -4.72
CA ALA A 95 55.97 8.21 -4.72
C ALA A 95 55.71 7.64 -6.12
N LEU A 96 56.76 7.06 -6.69
CA LEU A 96 56.80 6.39 -7.99
C LEU A 96 55.92 5.12 -7.98
N PRO A 97 55.42 4.66 -9.15
CA PRO A 97 54.58 3.47 -9.23
C PRO A 97 55.44 2.20 -9.04
N ASN A 98 55.30 1.55 -7.89
CA ASN A 98 55.76 0.18 -7.70
C ASN A 98 54.65 -0.78 -8.12
N ASP A 99 54.85 -1.43 -9.27
CA ASP A 99 54.25 -2.71 -9.64
C ASP A 99 54.71 -3.77 -8.63
N GLU A 100 53.82 -4.25 -7.77
CA GLU A 100 54.04 -5.50 -7.03
C GLU A 100 52.80 -6.40 -7.06
N LYS A 101 53.02 -7.58 -7.65
CA LYS A 101 52.17 -8.77 -7.56
C LYS A 101 52.05 -9.21 -6.09
N GLY A 102 50.84 -9.56 -5.64
CA GLY A 102 50.59 -10.44 -4.50
C GLY A 102 49.54 -11.45 -4.93
N GLU A 103 49.89 -12.71 -5.17
CA GLU A 103 49.90 -13.80 -4.17
C GLU A 103 48.51 -13.99 -3.54
N GLU A 104 47.75 -14.91 -4.14
CA GLU A 104 46.53 -15.48 -3.59
C GLU A 104 46.90 -16.40 -2.41
N GLU A 105 46.65 -15.94 -1.18
CA GLU A 105 46.63 -16.79 0.00
C GLU A 105 45.24 -17.48 0.12
N GLU A 106 45.21 -18.80 -0.01
CA GLU A 106 44.05 -19.65 0.31
C GLU A 106 43.74 -19.59 1.83
N PRO A 107 42.51 -19.25 2.25
CA PRO A 107 42.16 -19.36 3.67
C PRO A 107 41.83 -20.81 4.03
N ASN A 108 42.52 -21.30 5.06
CA ASN A 108 42.24 -22.56 5.75
C ASN A 108 40.74 -22.71 6.09
N LYS A 109 40.05 -23.64 5.42
CA LYS A 109 38.61 -23.92 5.51
C LYS A 109 38.11 -24.40 6.89
N ASN A 110 39.01 -24.71 7.82
CA ASN A 110 38.65 -25.45 9.04
C ASN A 110 38.24 -24.54 10.22
N ASN A 111 38.67 -23.27 10.26
CA ASN A 111 38.24 -22.32 11.30
C ASN A 111 36.93 -21.60 10.96
N SER A 112 36.61 -21.46 9.67
CA SER A 112 35.41 -20.75 9.24
C SER A 112 34.12 -21.48 9.68
N GLU A 113 34.12 -22.81 9.73
CA GLU A 113 32.92 -23.57 10.10
C GLU A 113 32.51 -23.39 11.57
N GLU A 114 33.46 -23.27 12.50
CA GLU A 114 33.15 -23.03 13.91
C GLU A 114 32.75 -21.58 14.18
N ILE A 115 33.39 -20.62 13.50
CA ILE A 115 33.01 -19.20 13.56
C ILE A 115 31.58 -19.03 13.03
N ASN A 116 31.26 -19.64 11.89
CA ASN A 116 29.91 -19.61 11.30
C ASN A 116 28.85 -20.21 12.24
N LYS A 117 29.15 -21.30 12.96
CA LYS A 117 28.23 -21.89 13.95
C LYS A 117 27.97 -20.96 15.13
N ASN A 118 29.00 -20.27 15.62
CA ASN A 118 28.88 -19.33 16.72
C ASN A 118 28.10 -18.07 16.32
N GLU A 119 28.36 -17.54 15.12
CA GLU A 119 27.60 -16.42 14.56
C GLU A 119 26.13 -16.80 14.33
N MET A 120 25.85 -17.98 13.79
CA MET A 120 24.49 -18.50 13.63
C MET A 120 23.77 -18.63 14.98
N ARG A 121 24.47 -19.07 16.02
CA ARG A 121 23.93 -19.16 17.38
C ARG A 121 23.61 -17.78 17.95
N LEU A 122 24.51 -16.81 17.77
CA LEU A 122 24.28 -15.43 18.22
C LEU A 122 23.11 -14.78 17.46
N ALA A 123 23.00 -15.01 16.16
CA ALA A 123 21.87 -14.55 15.35
C ALA A 123 20.55 -15.18 15.80
N ALA A 124 20.54 -16.49 16.11
CA ALA A 124 19.37 -17.16 16.65
C ALA A 124 18.95 -16.60 18.01
N LEU A 125 19.90 -16.35 18.91
CA LEU A 125 19.62 -15.75 20.23
C LEU A 125 19.03 -14.34 20.10
N ARG A 126 19.63 -13.48 19.27
CA ARG A 126 19.09 -12.15 18.98
C ARG A 126 17.70 -12.22 18.33
N GLY A 127 17.48 -13.20 17.45
CA GLY A 127 16.17 -13.45 16.83
C GLY A 127 15.10 -13.76 17.87
N VAL A 128 15.41 -14.62 18.84
CA VAL A 128 14.49 -14.93 19.95
C VAL A 128 14.25 -13.71 20.85
N GLU A 129 15.27 -12.91 21.14
CA GLU A 129 15.13 -11.66 21.89
C GLU A 129 14.21 -10.67 21.19
N MET A 130 14.37 -10.50 19.87
CA MET A 130 13.50 -9.66 19.04
C MET A 130 12.06 -10.17 19.07
N ILE A 131 11.84 -11.47 18.91
CA ILE A 131 10.49 -12.07 18.96
C ILE A 131 9.84 -11.77 20.32
N ASN A 132 10.56 -11.97 21.43
CA ASN A 132 10.02 -11.68 22.76
C ASN A 132 9.77 -10.18 23.02
N LYS A 133 10.47 -9.28 22.31
CA LYS A 133 10.29 -7.83 22.44
C LYS A 133 9.06 -7.32 21.67
N TYR A 134 8.83 -7.85 20.47
CA TYR A 134 7.83 -7.34 19.53
C TYR A 134 6.59 -8.21 19.37
N PHE A 135 6.55 -9.42 19.94
CA PHE A 135 5.41 -10.33 19.81
C PHE A 135 4.94 -10.85 21.17
N ASP A 136 3.61 -10.87 21.34
CA ASP A 136 2.93 -11.46 22.48
C ASP A 136 2.40 -12.86 22.10
N LYS A 137 2.53 -13.81 23.04
CA LYS A 137 2.01 -15.18 22.88
C LYS A 137 0.53 -15.19 23.26
N VAL A 138 -0.33 -15.48 22.29
CA VAL A 138 -1.76 -15.62 22.50
C VAL A 138 -2.13 -17.10 22.43
N GLU A 139 -2.69 -17.62 23.51
CA GLU A 139 -3.26 -18.97 23.56
C GLU A 139 -4.50 -19.03 22.68
N VAL A 140 -4.52 -19.97 21.75
CA VAL A 140 -5.69 -20.28 20.94
C VAL A 140 -6.26 -21.60 21.46
N VAL A 141 -7.49 -21.52 21.98
CA VAL A 141 -8.26 -22.72 22.32
C VAL A 141 -8.82 -23.27 21.02
N ASP A 142 -8.39 -24.47 20.64
CA ASP A 142 -8.93 -25.17 19.48
C ASP A 142 -10.39 -25.53 19.78
N SER A 143 -11.31 -24.80 19.15
CA SER A 143 -12.74 -24.90 19.41
C SER A 143 -13.40 -26.19 18.86
N ASP A 144 -12.61 -27.14 18.33
CA ASP A 144 -13.10 -28.27 17.53
C ASP A 144 -12.41 -29.62 17.84
N SER A 145 -11.92 -29.84 19.07
CA SER A 145 -11.40 -31.15 19.49
C SER A 145 -12.17 -31.68 20.71
N GLU A 146 -12.99 -32.71 20.50
CA GLU A 146 -13.56 -33.56 21.57
C GLU A 146 -12.53 -34.53 22.20
N GLU A 147 -11.25 -34.40 21.85
CA GLU A 147 -10.17 -35.23 22.38
C GLU A 147 -9.21 -34.36 23.20
N ASP A 148 -9.07 -34.71 24.48
CA ASP A 148 -8.15 -34.11 25.46
C ASP A 148 -6.70 -34.15 24.94
N SER A 149 -6.33 -33.14 24.16
CA SER A 149 -4.97 -32.91 23.73
C SER A 149 -4.44 -31.71 24.51
N ASP A 150 -3.57 -31.97 25.49
CA ASP A 150 -2.88 -30.98 26.34
C ASP A 150 -1.94 -30.01 25.55
N LEU A 151 -2.07 -29.95 24.22
CA LEU A 151 -1.29 -29.13 23.33
C LEU A 151 -2.01 -27.79 23.10
N THR A 152 -1.84 -26.85 24.04
CA THR A 152 -2.26 -25.46 23.82
C THR A 152 -1.48 -24.88 22.63
N SER A 153 -2.18 -24.59 21.54
CA SER A 153 -1.59 -23.91 20.38
C SER A 153 -1.39 -22.43 20.71
N PHE A 154 -0.17 -21.93 20.51
CA PHE A 154 0.15 -20.51 20.72
C PHE A 154 0.36 -19.83 19.38
N VAL A 155 -0.27 -18.67 19.18
CA VAL A 155 -0.04 -17.79 18.04
C VAL A 155 0.68 -16.54 18.51
N LEU A 156 1.72 -16.15 17.77
CA LEU A 156 2.47 -14.92 18.02
C LEU A 156 1.74 -13.74 17.38
N ARG A 157 1.27 -12.80 18.20
CA ARG A 157 0.66 -11.56 17.74
C ARG A 157 1.67 -10.42 17.87
N PRO A 158 1.86 -9.55 16.86
CA PRO A 158 2.65 -8.33 17.02
C PRO A 158 2.13 -7.49 18.19
N LYS A 159 3.04 -6.98 19.01
CA LYS A 159 2.74 -6.10 20.14
C LYS A 159 2.20 -4.77 19.62
N ASP A 160 1.07 -4.34 20.16
CA ASP A 160 0.46 -3.07 19.77
C ASP A 160 1.23 -1.89 20.38
N GLN A 161 1.90 -1.12 19.52
CA GLN A 161 2.64 0.08 19.91
C GLN A 161 1.72 1.21 20.41
N TYR A 162 0.43 1.17 20.08
CA TYR A 162 -0.52 2.21 20.42
C TYR A 162 -1.33 1.90 21.68
N ILE A 163 -0.98 0.85 22.42
CA ILE A 163 -1.74 0.42 23.59
C ILE A 163 -1.75 1.47 24.71
N ASP A 164 -0.67 2.26 24.81
CA ASP A 164 -0.53 3.35 25.78
C ASP A 164 -1.19 4.65 25.29
N ARG A 165 -1.71 4.68 24.05
CA ARG A 165 -2.39 5.86 23.52
C ARG A 165 -3.78 5.97 24.16
N PRO A 166 -4.10 7.09 24.83
CA PRO A 166 -5.43 7.26 25.41
C PRO A 166 -6.47 7.26 24.30
N LEU A 167 -7.57 6.55 24.53
CA LEU A 167 -8.71 6.60 23.62
C LEU A 167 -9.32 8.01 23.62
N PRO A 168 -9.81 8.49 22.46
CA PRO A 168 -10.54 9.74 22.39
C PRO A 168 -11.73 9.73 23.35
N TYR A 169 -12.07 10.91 23.90
CA TYR A 169 -13.26 11.01 24.74
C TYR A 169 -14.52 10.72 23.91
N VAL A 170 -15.55 10.18 24.58
CA VAL A 170 -16.83 9.88 23.95
C VAL A 170 -17.66 11.17 23.84
N ILE A 171 -18.20 11.43 22.65
CA ILE A 171 -19.07 12.58 22.38
C ILE A 171 -20.25 12.57 23.35
N GLY A 172 -20.49 13.70 24.03
CA GLY A 172 -21.56 13.84 25.01
C GLY A 172 -21.13 13.64 26.47
N THR A 173 -19.92 13.15 26.73
CA THR A 173 -19.39 13.10 28.11
C THR A 173 -18.87 14.48 28.56
N GLU A 174 -18.90 14.77 29.87
CA GLU A 174 -18.35 16.03 30.38
C GLU A 174 -16.87 16.23 30.01
N LYS A 175 -16.10 15.14 29.89
CA LYS A 175 -14.69 15.17 29.48
C LYS A 175 -14.51 15.70 28.05
N TRP A 176 -15.44 15.36 27.15
CA TRP A 176 -15.48 15.87 25.77
C TRP A 176 -15.70 17.39 25.73
N TYR A 177 -16.60 17.91 26.55
CA TYR A 177 -16.91 19.34 26.58
C TYR A 177 -15.86 20.17 27.33
N LYS A 178 -15.19 19.59 28.33
CA LYS A 178 -14.20 20.29 29.16
C LYS A 178 -12.82 20.43 28.51
N LYS A 179 -12.40 19.49 27.66
CA LYS A 179 -11.06 19.48 27.06
C LYS A 179 -11.13 19.73 25.55
N LEU A 180 -10.46 20.79 25.08
CA LEU A 180 -10.40 21.15 23.65
C LEU A 180 -9.75 20.07 22.78
N HIS A 181 -8.79 19.36 23.34
CA HIS A 181 -8.00 18.32 22.68
C HIS A 181 -8.71 16.97 22.70
N VAL A 182 -9.88 16.83 23.35
CA VAL A 182 -10.75 15.65 23.20
C VAL A 182 -10.08 14.30 23.51
N GLY A 183 -8.99 14.30 24.27
CA GLY A 183 -8.21 13.09 24.55
C GLY A 183 -7.21 12.71 23.43
N LEU A 184 -7.06 13.57 22.43
CA LEU A 184 -6.08 13.52 21.34
C LEU A 184 -4.84 14.38 21.62
N ASP A 185 -4.51 14.64 22.88
CA ASP A 185 -3.18 15.21 23.16
C ASP A 185 -2.12 14.24 22.67
N ASP A 186 -1.08 14.77 22.02
CA ASP A 186 0.10 14.00 21.70
C ASP A 186 0.70 13.52 23.02
N SER A 187 0.57 12.21 23.26
CA SER A 187 1.14 11.61 24.44
C SER A 187 2.64 11.86 24.41
N SER A 188 3.25 12.22 25.54
CA SER A 188 4.68 12.54 25.69
C SER A 188 5.65 11.42 25.22
N SER A 189 5.13 10.32 24.70
CA SER A 189 5.89 9.27 24.01
C SER A 189 6.33 9.66 22.59
N GLU A 190 5.65 10.60 21.92
CA GLU A 190 6.01 11.05 20.56
C GLU A 190 7.18 12.06 20.60
N SER A 191 7.45 12.68 21.75
CA SER A 191 8.45 13.75 21.87
C SER A 191 9.91 13.28 21.84
N GLU A 192 10.16 11.97 21.90
CA GLU A 192 11.52 11.41 21.92
C GLU A 192 12.08 11.15 20.51
N HIS A 193 11.31 11.32 19.43
CA HIS A 193 11.80 10.93 18.09
C HIS A 193 12.01 12.00 17.03
N GLU A 194 11.40 13.19 17.05
CA GLU A 194 11.62 14.13 15.93
C GLU A 194 11.69 15.60 16.34
N LYS A 195 12.84 16.02 16.88
CA LYS A 195 13.37 17.38 16.68
C LYS A 195 13.84 17.51 15.21
N MET A 196 12.92 17.52 14.27
CA MET A 196 13.21 17.73 12.85
C MET A 196 12.67 19.10 12.43
N SER A 197 13.54 20.11 12.48
CA SER A 197 13.53 21.29 11.59
C SER A 197 12.18 21.98 11.35
N GLU A 198 11.76 22.83 12.29
CA GLU A 198 10.79 23.91 12.04
C GLU A 198 11.39 24.96 11.07
N LYS A 199 11.25 24.79 9.75
CA LYS A 199 11.54 25.87 8.79
C LYS A 199 10.70 25.90 7.51
N PHE A 200 9.53 25.28 7.48
CA PHE A 200 8.59 25.52 6.37
C PHE A 200 7.15 25.53 6.87
N SER A 201 6.70 26.70 7.32
CA SER A 201 5.28 27.07 7.30
C SER A 201 5.16 28.59 7.35
N ASP A 202 5.58 29.26 6.28
CA ASP A 202 5.14 30.64 6.05
C ASP A 202 3.71 30.58 5.49
N THR A 203 2.81 31.11 6.32
CA THR A 203 1.37 31.13 6.16
C THR A 203 0.98 32.40 5.39
N GLU A 204 0.25 32.26 4.27
CA GLU A 204 -0.67 33.30 3.80
C GLU A 204 -2.05 32.67 3.68
N SER A 205 -2.86 32.81 4.74
CA SER A 205 -4.28 32.48 4.72
C SER A 205 -5.04 33.73 5.12
N GLU A 206 -5.64 34.38 4.12
CA GLU A 206 -6.55 35.50 4.29
C GLU A 206 -7.86 35.06 4.97
N SER A 207 -8.11 35.65 6.14
CA SER A 207 -9.35 36.23 6.65
C SER A 207 -10.72 35.51 6.59
N ASP A 208 -11.36 35.56 7.76
CA ASP A 208 -12.81 35.62 8.03
C ASP A 208 -13.62 34.34 8.11
N LEU A 209 -13.58 33.70 9.28
CA LEU A 209 -14.75 33.04 9.85
C LEU A 209 -14.94 33.47 11.33
N PRO A 210 -16.15 33.91 11.74
CA PRO A 210 -16.37 34.45 13.08
C PRO A 210 -16.30 33.35 14.14
N ILE A 211 -15.43 33.56 15.12
CA ILE A 211 -15.36 32.80 16.37
C ILE A 211 -16.69 32.97 17.10
N THR A 212 -17.59 32.00 16.95
CA THR A 212 -18.82 31.95 17.74
C THR A 212 -18.48 31.45 19.13
N ASN A 213 -18.52 32.36 20.11
CA ASN A 213 -18.38 32.05 21.53
C ASN A 213 -19.38 30.95 21.94
N ARG A 214 -18.85 29.74 22.23
CA ARG A 214 -19.62 28.55 22.62
C ARG A 214 -20.24 28.61 24.03
N SER A 215 -20.17 29.73 24.72
CA SER A 215 -20.70 29.90 26.09
C SER A 215 -22.19 30.27 26.17
N GLN A 216 -22.93 30.34 25.05
CA GLN A 216 -24.32 30.79 25.04
C GLN A 216 -25.39 29.73 24.73
N ILE A 217 -25.06 28.43 24.71
CA ILE A 217 -26.06 27.37 24.38
C ILE A 217 -26.87 26.90 25.60
N GLU A 218 -26.74 27.51 26.78
CA GLU A 218 -27.69 27.28 27.87
C GLU A 218 -28.72 28.41 27.96
N ARG A 219 -29.84 28.20 27.27
CA ARG A 219 -31.22 28.58 27.66
C ARG A 219 -32.17 28.31 26.50
N ASN A 220 -32.85 27.16 26.57
CA ASN A 220 -34.29 26.99 26.35
C ASN A 220 -34.69 25.58 26.77
#